data_AF-A0A6H5K3K8-F1
#
_entry.id   AF-A0A6H5K3K8-F1
#
_cell.length_a   1.000
_cell.length_b   1.000
_cell.length_c   1.000
_cell.angle_alpha   90.00
_cell.angle_beta   90.00
_cell.angle_gamma   90.00
#
_symmetry.space_group_name_H-M   'P 1'
#
loop_
_entity.id
_entity.type
_entity.pdbx_description
1 polymer ?
#
loop_
_entity_poly.entity_id
_entity_poly.type
_entity_poly.pdbx_seq_one_letter_code
_entity_poly.pdbx_strand_id
1 'polypeptide(L)' 'MEEVASFCSRVGLLFDIQGKYMEAEPLYERSQAIQEKVLGLEHPDVASSLNNRVELLRAQVTAN' A
#
# COMPACT_ATOMS: atom_id res chain seq x y z
N MET A 1 -5.51 10.85 11.14
CA MET A 1 -5.33 9.40 10.88
C MET A 1 -5.22 9.13 9.39
N GLU A 2 -6.06 9.75 8.56
CA GLU A 2 -5.96 9.72 7.09
C GLU A 2 -4.60 10.19 6.55
N GLU A 3 -4.03 11.26 7.12
CA GLU A 3 -2.67 11.72 6.77
C GLU A 3 -1.59 10.64 6.98
N VAL A 4 -1.73 9.79 8.00
CA VAL A 4 -0.79 8.70 8.27
C VAL A 4 -0.92 7.62 7.22
N ALA A 5 -2.14 7.30 6.78
CA ALA A 5 -2.35 6.35 5.68
C ALA A 5 -1.75 6.87 4.37
N SER A 6 -2.00 8.14 4.04
CA SER A 6 -1.43 8.79 2.86
C SER A 6 0.11 8.78 2.91
N PHE A 7 0.69 9.08 4.07
CA PHE A 7 2.14 9.02 4.26
C PHE A 7 2.69 7.61 4.05
N CYS A 8 2.08 6.59 4.67
CA CYS A 8 2.48 5.19 4.50
C CYS A 8 2.39 4.75 3.03
N SER A 9 1.31 5.05 2.32
CA SER A 9 1.16 4.73 0.90
C SER A 9 2.24 5.38 0.03
N ARG A 10 2.59 6.65 0.31
CA ARG A 10 3.63 7.37 -0.44
C ARG A 10 5.03 6.79 -0.23
N VAL A 11 5.36 6.41 1.00
CA VAL A 11 6.66 5.77 1.30
C VAL A 11 6.70 4.35 0.72
N GLY A 12 5.59 3.61 0.77
CA GLY A 12 5.46 2.29 0.13
C GLY A 12 5.75 2.36 -1.36
N LEU A 13 5.16 3.33 -2.07
CA LEU A 13 5.40 3.56 -3.49
C LEU A 13 6.86 3.89 -3.80
N LEU A 14 7.52 4.68 -2.94
CA LEU A 14 8.93 5.01 -3.12
C LEU A 14 9.84 3.79 -3.00
N PHE A 15 9.52 2.84 -2.11
CA PHE A 15 10.28 1.59 -1.99
C PHE A 15 9.98 0.61 -3.14
N ASP A 16 8.73 0.54 -3.59
CA ASP A 16 8.32 -0.24 -4.76
C ASP A 16 9.11 0.17 -6.01
N ILE A 17 9.21 1.47 -6.29
CA ILE A 17 10.01 2.02 -7.40
C ILE A 17 11.50 1.68 -7.27
N GLN A 18 12.00 1.48 -6.05
CA GLN A 18 13.39 1.08 -5.80
C GLN A 18 13.61 -0.44 -5.86
N GLY A 19 12.58 -1.25 -6.11
CA GLY A 19 12.63 -2.71 -6.06
C GLY A 19 12.73 -3.27 -4.63
N LYS A 20 12.51 -2.44 -3.61
CA LYS A 20 12.56 -2.79 -2.18
C LYS A 20 11.20 -3.29 -1.72
N TYR A 21 10.77 -4.41 -2.30
CA TYR A 21 9.40 -4.89 -2.14
C TYR A 21 9.07 -5.31 -0.71
N MET A 22 10.05 -5.90 0.01
CA MET A 22 9.88 -6.30 1.41
C MET A 22 9.68 -5.10 2.35
N GLU A 23 10.28 -3.95 2.03
CA GLU A 23 10.11 -2.70 2.78
C GLU A 23 8.82 -1.95 2.40
N ALA A 24 8.32 -2.14 1.17
CA ALA A 24 7.08 -1.54 0.69
C ALA A 24 5.82 -2.23 1.25
N GLU A 25 5.83 -3.56 1.36
CA GLU A 25 4.68 -4.36 1.80
C GLU A 25 4.06 -3.93 3.14
N PRO A 26 4.83 -3.79 4.25
CA PRO A 26 4.25 -3.41 5.54
C PRO A 26 3.69 -1.97 5.55
N LEU A 27 4.14 -1.11 4.65
CA LEU A 27 3.64 0.25 4.53
C LEU A 27 2.27 0.29 3.85
N TYR A 28 2.09 -0.51 2.79
CA TYR A 28 0.77 -0.65 2.16
C TYR A 28 -0.23 -1.35 3.08
N GLU A 29 0.19 -2.38 3.85
CA GLU A 29 -0.68 -3.00 4.86
C GLU A 29 -1.14 -1.99 5.91
N ARG A 30 -0.21 -1.16 6.41
CA ARG A 30 -0.53 -0.15 7.40
C ARG A 30 -1.46 0.93 6.85
N SER A 31 -1.25 1.39 5.61
CA SER A 31 -2.14 2.40 5.02
C SER A 31 -3.54 1.84 4.80
N GLN A 32 -3.64 0.62 4.28
CA GLN A 32 -4.91 -0.08 4.08
C GLN A 32 -5.68 -0.25 5.40
N ALA A 33 -5.03 -0.78 6.44
CA ALA A 33 -5.69 -0.98 7.74
C ALA A 33 -6.25 0.33 8.35
N ILE A 34 -5.54 1.45 8.13
CA ILE A 34 -6.02 2.77 8.57
C ILE A 34 -7.20 3.24 7.70
N GLN A 35 -7.10 3.10 6.37
CA GLN A 35 -8.17 3.50 5.45
C GLN A 35 -9.44 2.69 5.68
N GLU A 36 -9.35 1.38 5.86
CA GLU A 36 -10.50 0.51 6.18
C GLU A 36 -11.19 0.96 7.47
N LYS A 37 -10.40 1.30 8.50
CA LYS A 37 -10.92 1.75 9.80
C LYS A 37 -11.56 3.13 9.75
N VAL A 38 -11.02 4.05 8.95
CA VAL A 38 -11.45 5.46 8.92
C VAL A 38 -12.55 5.71 7.88
N LEU A 39 -12.44 5.08 6.71
CA LEU A 39 -13.25 5.36 5.52
C LEU A 39 -14.26 4.25 5.22
N GLY A 40 -14.03 3.04 5.74
CA GLY A 40 -14.84 1.86 5.44
C GLY A 40 -14.39 1.12 4.17
N LEU A 41 -14.79 -0.16 4.07
CA LEU A 41 -14.31 -1.09 3.04
C LEU A 41 -14.68 -0.70 1.60
N GLU A 42 -15.77 0.06 1.41
CA GLU A 42 -16.24 0.47 0.08
C GLU A 42 -15.60 1.77 -0.42
N HIS A 43 -14.74 2.41 0.38
CA HIS A 43 -14.16 3.69 0.00
C HIS A 43 -13.17 3.52 -1.18
N PRO A 44 -13.18 4.41 -2.18
CA PRO A 44 -12.27 4.35 -3.33
C PRO A 44 -10.78 4.30 -2.95
N ASP A 45 -10.40 4.91 -1.84
CA ASP A 45 -9.02 4.89 -1.34
C ASP A 45 -8.60 3.51 -0.82
N VAL A 46 -9.53 2.73 -0.25
CA VAL A 46 -9.28 1.34 0.16
C VAL A 46 -9.11 0.46 -1.08
N ALA A 47 -9.93 0.67 -2.11
CA ALA A 47 -9.76 -0.03 -3.39
C ALA A 47 -8.42 0.32 -4.05
N SER A 48 -7.98 1.57 -3.95
CA SER A 48 -6.71 2.04 -4.51
C SER A 48 -5.50 1.45 -3.77
N SER A 49 -5.53 1.35 -2.43
CA SER A 49 -4.45 0.74 -1.67
C SER A 49 -4.35 -0.78 -1.89
N LEU A 50 -5.49 -1.46 -2.02
CA LEU A 50 -5.54 -2.87 -2.42
C LEU A 50 -4.90 -3.11 -3.79
N ASN A 51 -5.24 -2.28 -4.79
CA ASN A 51 -4.63 -2.37 -6.11
C ASN A 51 -3.11 -2.21 -6.08
N ASN A 52 -2.61 -1.21 -5.33
CA ASN A 52 -1.17 -0.99 -5.19
C ASN A 52 -0.47 -2.21 -4.56
N ARG A 53 -1.10 -2.84 -3.57
CA ARG A 53 -0.54 -4.04 -2.93
C ARG A 53 -0.53 -5.26 -3.86
N VAL A 54 -1.53 -5.41 -4.73
CA VAL A 54 -1.54 -6.46 -5.77
C VAL A 54 -0.41 -6.24 -6.78
N GLU A 55 -0.20 -5.00 -7.23
CA GLU A 55 0.90 -4.67 -8.14
C GLU A 55 2.27 -4.93 -7.48
N LEU A 56 2.43 -4.60 -6.20
CA LEU A 56 3.64 -4.91 -5.44
C LEU A 56 3.92 -6.43 -5.42
N LEU A 57 2.91 -7.24 -5.07
CA LEU A 57 3.05 -8.69 -5.00
C LEU A 57 3.37 -9.29 -6.37
N ARG A 58 2.77 -8.76 -7.45
CA ARG A 58 3.11 -9.15 -8.82
C ARG A 58 4.58 -8.84 -9.14
N ALA A 59 5.03 -7.63 -8.81
CA ALA A 59 6.42 -7.22 -9.03
C ALA A 59 7.39 -8.13 -8.27
N GLN A 60 7.09 -8.44 -7.00
CA GLN A 60 7.91 -9.31 -6.16
C GLN A 60 8.00 -10.76 -6.68
N VAL A 61 6.92 -11.29 -7.25
CA VAL A 61 6.91 -12.63 -7.88
C VAL A 61 7.71 -12.61 -9.19
N THR A 62 7.63 -11.55 -9.98
CA THR A 62 8.37 -11.44 -11.26
C THR A 62 9.85 -11.10 -11.12
N ALA A 63 10.26 -10.56 -9.97
CA ALA A 63 11.64 -10.21 -9.67
C ALA A 63 12.48 -11.38 -9.11
N ASN A 64 11.85 -12.56 -8.95
CA ASN A 64 12.43 -13.79 -8.40
C ASN A 64 12.60 -14.84 -9.51
#